data_AF-A0A9D7Q5D8-F1
#
_entry.id   AF-A0A9D7Q5D8-F1
#
_cell.length_a   1.000
_cell.length_b   1.000
_cell.length_c   1.000
_cell.angle_alpha   90.00
_cell.angle_beta   90.00
_cell.angle_gamma   90.00
#
_symmetry.space_group_name_H-M   'P 1'
#
loop_
_entity.id
_entity.type
_entity.pdbx_description
1 polymer ?
#
loop_
_entity_poly.entity_id
_entity_poly.type
_entity_poly.pdbx_seq_one_letter_code
_entity_poly.pdbx_strand_id
1 'polypeptide(L)'
;MPKINGIEAGFSGATALKGEPKIIFTASVENTNNAYDDGEILGSVIGVIDISNNTISDAIIYCQIPNTDINLKVESVTVEEEIAKGKIKVILITDDDQGNSTILKSILEWQN
;
A
#
# COMPACT_ATOMS: atom_id res chain seq x y z
N MET A 1 3.34 9.33 7.06
CA MET A 1 2.54 8.40 6.23
C MET A 1 1.08 8.81 6.20
N PRO A 2 0.24 8.29 5.29
CA PRO A 2 -1.21 8.54 5.31
C PRO A 2 -1.86 8.14 6.63
N LYS A 3 -3.04 8.71 6.93
CA LYS A 3 -3.82 8.39 8.13
C LYS A 3 -5.17 7.80 7.76
N ILE A 4 -5.60 6.77 8.50
CA ILE A 4 -6.97 6.26 8.48
C ILE A 4 -7.57 6.53 9.86
N ASN A 5 -8.73 7.18 9.93
CA ASN A 5 -9.38 7.57 11.18
C ASN A 5 -8.48 8.36 12.15
N GLY A 6 -7.55 9.15 11.62
CA GLY A 6 -6.62 9.96 12.42
C GLY A 6 -5.39 9.21 12.95
N ILE A 7 -5.33 7.88 12.78
CA ILE A 7 -4.19 7.04 13.14
C ILE A 7 -3.25 6.92 11.94
N GLU A 8 -1.94 7.09 12.18
CA GLU A 8 -0.92 7.01 11.13
C GLU A 8 -0.69 5.57 10.69
N ALA A 9 -0.63 5.36 9.37
CA ALA A 9 -0.33 4.07 8.78
C ALA A 9 1.16 3.71 8.90
N GLY A 10 1.43 2.46 9.25
CA GLY A 10 2.76 1.87 9.16
C GLY A 10 3.06 1.47 7.71
N PHE A 11 4.24 1.84 7.22
CA PHE A 11 4.70 1.39 5.90
C PHE A 11 4.89 -0.13 5.94
N SER A 12 4.18 -0.84 5.06
CA SER A 12 4.10 -2.30 5.14
C SER A 12 4.80 -3.00 3.98
N GLY A 13 4.77 -2.40 2.78
CA GLY A 13 5.39 -3.00 1.61
C GLY A 13 5.71 -2.00 0.52
N ALA A 14 6.65 -2.37 -0.37
CA ALA A 14 6.96 -1.57 -1.55
C ALA A 14 7.63 -2.37 -2.67
N THR A 15 7.47 -1.85 -3.88
CA THR A 15 8.16 -2.31 -5.08
C THR A 15 8.51 -1.12 -5.98
N ALA A 16 9.58 -1.24 -6.76
CA ALA A 16 9.94 -0.23 -7.75
C ALA A 16 9.14 -0.45 -9.04
N LEU A 17 8.66 0.64 -9.66
CA LEU A 17 8.12 0.57 -11.01
C LEU A 17 9.26 0.46 -12.02
N LYS A 18 9.16 -0.46 -12.98
CA LYS A 18 10.26 -0.70 -13.92
C LYS A 18 10.34 0.44 -14.93
N GLY A 19 11.53 1.03 -15.08
CA GLY A 19 11.77 2.07 -16.09
C GLY A 19 11.21 3.46 -15.73
N GLU A 20 10.58 3.62 -14.57
CA GLU A 20 10.18 4.91 -14.02
C GLU A 20 10.79 5.09 -12.62
N PRO A 21 11.21 6.31 -12.24
CA PRO A 21 11.76 6.56 -10.91
C PRO A 21 10.61 6.69 -9.89
N LYS A 22 9.86 5.61 -9.67
CA LYS A 22 8.68 5.57 -8.80
C LYS A 22 8.69 4.34 -7.91
N ILE A 23 8.21 4.50 -6.69
CA ILE A 23 7.94 3.42 -5.74
C ILE A 23 6.44 3.25 -5.63
N ILE A 24 5.94 2.03 -5.81
CA ILE A 24 4.60 1.65 -5.40
C ILE A 24 4.71 1.13 -3.97
N PHE A 25 3.87 1.62 -3.06
CA PHE A 25 3.90 1.22 -1.66
C PHE A 25 2.52 0.84 -1.12
N THR A 26 2.52 0.06 -0.05
CA THR A 26 1.36 -0.21 0.80
C THR A 26 1.66 0.24 2.22
N ALA A 27 0.61 0.63 2.93
CA ALA A 27 0.69 0.91 4.35
C ALA A 27 -0.60 0.51 5.06
N SER A 28 -0.48 -0.10 6.23
CA SER A 28 -1.60 -0.61 7.02
C SER A 28 -1.78 0.22 8.29
N VAL A 29 -3.02 0.34 8.77
CA VAL A 29 -3.32 0.96 10.07
C VAL A 29 -3.85 -0.11 11.01
N GLU A 30 -3.18 -0.27 12.14
CA GLU A 30 -3.63 -1.06 13.27
C GLU A 30 -3.85 -0.14 14.47
N ASN A 31 -5.01 -0.27 15.12
CA ASN A 31 -5.37 0.54 16.27
C ASN A 31 -4.74 -0.03 17.55
N THR A 32 -3.45 0.23 17.71
CA THR A 32 -2.64 -0.18 18.86
C THR A 32 -1.75 0.97 19.33
N ASN A 33 -1.32 0.92 20.59
CA ASN A 33 -0.47 1.96 21.21
C ASN A 33 1.03 1.71 20.98
N ASN A 34 1.40 0.60 20.36
CA ASN A 34 2.79 0.24 20.08
C ASN A 34 2.89 -0.62 18.81
N ALA A 35 4.10 -0.87 18.34
CA ALA A 35 4.37 -1.59 17.09
C ALA A 35 4.52 -3.11 17.26
N TYR A 36 4.24 -3.66 18.45
CA TYR A 36 4.45 -5.07 18.77
C TYR A 36 3.16 -5.85 18.98
N ASP A 37 2.15 -5.18 19.54
CA ASP A 37 0.87 -5.78 19.85
C ASP A 37 -0.08 -5.61 18.66
N ASP A 38 -0.68 -6.70 18.22
CA ASP A 38 -1.70 -6.70 17.16
C ASP A 38 -2.90 -5.85 17.60
N GLY A 39 -3.26 -4.89 16.74
CA GLY A 39 -4.38 -3.98 16.96
C GLY A 39 -5.59 -4.34 16.11
N GLU A 40 -6.68 -3.60 16.27
CA GLU A 40 -7.76 -3.67 15.28
C GLU A 40 -7.27 -3.13 13.93
N ILE A 41 -7.35 -3.94 12.87
CA ILE A 41 -7.01 -3.52 11.51
C ILE A 41 -8.08 -2.51 11.03
N LEU A 42 -7.65 -1.25 10.85
CA LEU A 42 -8.52 -0.17 10.36
C LEU A 42 -8.53 -0.07 8.82
N GLY A 43 -7.61 -0.79 8.17
CA GLY A 43 -7.51 -0.90 6.73
C GLY A 43 -6.11 -0.59 6.21
N SER A 44 -6.00 -0.52 4.89
CA SER A 44 -4.73 -0.31 4.20
C SER A 44 -4.86 0.72 3.09
N VAL A 45 -3.76 1.37 2.76
CA VAL A 45 -3.62 2.26 1.61
C VAL A 45 -2.62 1.68 0.62
N ILE A 46 -2.78 2.04 -0.65
CA ILE A 46 -1.79 1.84 -1.70
C ILE A 46 -1.49 3.19 -2.33
N GLY A 47 -0.25 3.41 -2.72
CA GLY A 47 0.12 4.65 -3.37
C GLY A 47 1.40 4.58 -4.17
N VAL A 48 1.76 5.75 -4.70
CA VAL A 48 2.92 5.98 -5.56
C VAL A 48 3.73 7.13 -4.97
N ILE A 49 5.04 6.92 -4.93
CA ILE A 49 6.00 7.93 -4.49
C ILE A 49 7.00 8.16 -5.61
N ASP A 50 7.17 9.41 -5.99
CA ASP A 50 8.13 9.82 -7.01
C ASP A 50 9.53 9.94 -6.42
N ILE A 51 10.52 9.44 -7.15
CA ILE A 51 11.94 9.65 -6.88
C ILE A 51 12.45 10.67 -7.88
N SER A 52 13.04 11.75 -7.39
CA SER A 52 13.71 12.74 -8.23
C SER A 52 15.00 13.20 -7.55
N ASN A 53 16.07 13.40 -8.31
CA ASN A 53 17.37 13.85 -7.78
C ASN A 53 17.90 12.98 -6.62
N ASN A 54 17.68 11.67 -6.65
CA ASN A 54 18.01 10.73 -5.56
C ASN A 54 17.31 11.03 -4.22
N THR A 55 16.16 11.72 -4.27
CA THR A 55 15.31 12.03 -3.12
C THR A 55 13.90 11.55 -3.38
N ILE A 56 13.20 11.21 -2.30
CA ILE A 56 11.80 10.80 -2.31
C ILE A 56 10.95 12.08 -2.23
N SER A 57 9.91 12.17 -3.06
CA SER A 57 8.94 13.26 -3.01
C SER A 57 8.19 13.29 -1.67
N ASP A 58 8.05 14.48 -1.08
CA ASP A 58 7.20 14.69 0.10
C ASP A 58 5.70 14.54 -0.24
N ALA A 59 5.34 14.78 -1.50
CA ALA A 59 4.00 14.58 -2.01
C ALA A 59 3.83 13.11 -2.42
N ILE A 60 2.95 12.42 -1.71
CA ILE A 60 2.58 11.02 -1.94
C ILE A 60 1.16 10.99 -2.51
N ILE A 61 0.99 10.32 -3.66
CA ILE A 61 -0.34 10.03 -4.20
C ILE A 61 -0.77 8.67 -3.63
N TYR A 62 -1.92 8.61 -2.99
CA TYR A 62 -2.42 7.36 -2.42
C TYR A 62 -3.94 7.31 -2.45
N CYS A 63 -4.46 6.09 -2.37
CA CYS A 63 -5.86 5.83 -2.07
C CYS A 63 -5.96 4.75 -1.00
N GLN A 64 -7.06 4.75 -0.27
CA GLN A 64 -7.40 3.61 0.56
C GLN A 64 -7.74 2.42 -0.35
N ILE A 65 -7.19 1.26 -0.02
CA ILE A 65 -7.56 0.01 -0.70
C ILE A 65 -9.04 -0.22 -0.33
N PRO A 66 -9.95 -0.31 -1.32
CA PRO A 66 -11.37 -0.40 -1.05
C PRO A 66 -11.66 -1.56 -0.11
N ASN A 67 -12.48 -1.28 0.91
CA ASN A 67 -12.92 -2.31 1.82
C ASN A 67 -13.66 -3.40 1.05
N THR A 68 -13.20 -4.63 1.23
CA THR A 68 -14.07 -5.81 1.13
C THR A 68 -14.96 -5.83 2.38
N ASP A 69 -15.80 -6.84 2.60
CA ASP A 69 -16.69 -6.89 3.78
C ASP A 69 -15.94 -6.77 5.14
N ILE A 70 -14.60 -6.86 5.12
CA ILE A 70 -13.68 -6.70 6.25
C ILE A 70 -12.51 -5.77 5.86
N ASN A 71 -11.96 -5.05 6.85
CA ASN A 71 -10.69 -4.34 6.67
C ASN A 71 -9.56 -5.36 6.52
N LEU A 72 -8.65 -5.12 5.56
CA LEU A 72 -7.51 -5.99 5.31
C LEU A 72 -6.21 -5.30 5.69
N LYS A 73 -5.30 -6.04 6.33
CA LYS A 73 -3.90 -5.65 6.56
C LYS A 73 -3.08 -6.12 5.37
N VAL A 74 -2.63 -5.19 4.55
CA VAL A 74 -1.90 -5.46 3.31
C VAL A 74 -0.41 -5.23 3.56
N GLU A 75 0.36 -6.30 3.53
CA GLU A 75 1.78 -6.32 3.93
C GLU A 75 2.75 -6.34 2.75
N SER A 76 2.27 -6.51 1.52
CA SER A 76 3.14 -6.38 0.36
C SER A 76 2.41 -6.01 -0.92
N VAL A 77 3.19 -5.47 -1.85
CA VAL A 77 2.78 -5.16 -3.22
C VAL A 77 3.87 -5.57 -4.20
N THR A 78 3.49 -6.13 -5.34
CA THR A 78 4.34 -6.27 -6.51
C THR A 78 3.60 -5.89 -7.79
N VAL A 79 4.34 -5.47 -8.81
CA VAL A 79 3.78 -5.18 -10.14
C VAL A 79 3.73 -6.47 -10.95
N GLU A 80 2.54 -6.85 -11.39
CA GLU A 80 2.33 -7.99 -12.29
C GLU A 80 2.54 -7.58 -13.75
N GLU A 81 1.98 -6.43 -14.13
CA GLU A 81 1.97 -5.95 -15.52
C GLU A 81 1.78 -4.43 -15.56
N GLU A 82 2.52 -3.75 -16.44
CA GLU A 82 2.24 -2.35 -16.79
C GLU A 82 1.25 -2.32 -17.96
N ILE A 83 0.03 -1.83 -17.71
CA ILE A 83 -1.04 -1.78 -18.73
C ILE A 83 -0.86 -0.55 -19.62
N ALA A 84 -0.60 0.60 -18.99
CA ALA A 84 -0.34 1.88 -19.64
C ALA A 84 0.40 2.80 -18.65
N LYS A 85 0.87 3.96 -19.12
CA LYS A 85 1.47 4.96 -18.24
C LYS A 85 0.48 5.37 -17.15
N GLY A 86 0.88 5.26 -15.89
CA GLY A 86 0.02 5.56 -14.74
C GLY A 86 -1.03 4.49 -14.44
N LYS A 87 -0.97 3.31 -15.06
CA LYS A 87 -1.96 2.23 -14.89
C LYS A 87 -1.32 0.85 -14.93
N ILE A 88 -1.35 0.15 -13.81
CA ILE A 88 -0.66 -1.13 -13.63
C ILE A 88 -1.56 -2.17 -12.98
N LYS A 89 -1.32 -3.46 -13.27
CA LYS A 89 -1.82 -4.56 -12.44
C LYS A 89 -0.84 -4.81 -11.30
N VAL A 90 -1.39 -4.89 -10.11
CA VAL A 90 -0.64 -5.22 -8.89
C VAL A 90 -1.17 -6.49 -8.27
N ILE A 91 -0.27 -7.21 -7.62
CA ILE A 91 -0.59 -8.28 -6.68
C ILE A 91 -0.30 -7.75 -5.28
N LEU A 92 -1.28 -7.91 -4.39
CA LEU A 92 -1.16 -7.56 -2.98
C LEU A 92 -1.26 -8.83 -2.14
N ILE A 93 -0.50 -8.90 -1.06
CA ILE A 93 -0.58 -9.99 -0.07
C ILE A 93 -1.03 -9.41 1.26
N THR A 94 -1.95 -10.11 1.90
CA THR A 94 -2.48 -9.76 3.22
C THR A 94 -1.94 -10.68 4.31
N ASP A 95 -2.01 -10.20 5.55
CA ASP A 95 -1.77 -10.96 6.77
C ASP A 95 -2.98 -10.79 7.69
N ASP A 96 -3.46 -11.87 8.29
CA ASP A 96 -4.68 -11.90 9.11
C ASP A 96 -4.41 -12.12 10.61
N ASP A 97 -3.15 -11.95 11.03
CA ASP A 97 -2.63 -12.20 12.39
C ASP A 97 -2.78 -13.66 12.88
N GLN A 98 -3.30 -14.55 12.03
CA GLN A 98 -3.53 -15.96 12.31
C GLN A 98 -2.64 -16.86 11.45
N GLY A 99 -1.70 -16.26 10.73
CA GLY A 99 -0.75 -16.95 9.86
C GLY A 99 -1.30 -17.33 8.49
N ASN A 100 -2.46 -16.80 8.10
CA ASN A 100 -2.98 -16.96 6.75
C ASN A 100 -2.69 -15.72 5.90
N SER A 101 -2.61 -15.92 4.59
CA SER A 101 -2.46 -14.84 3.63
C SER A 101 -3.44 -15.01 2.49
N THR A 102 -4.06 -13.90 2.10
CA THR A 102 -4.87 -13.82 0.87
C THR A 102 -4.13 -13.01 -0.19
N ILE A 103 -4.15 -13.53 -1.41
CA ILE A 103 -3.63 -12.84 -2.60
C ILE A 103 -4.77 -12.02 -3.23
N LEU A 104 -4.56 -10.72 -3.37
CA LEU A 104 -5.47 -9.83 -4.07
C LEU A 104 -4.85 -9.42 -5.41
N LYS A 105 -5.67 -9.38 -6.46
CA LYS A 105 -5.30 -8.80 -7.75
C LYS A 105 -6.07 -7.51 -7.95
N SER A 106 -5.38 -6.45 -8.35
CA SER A 106 -6.00 -5.13 -8.48
C SER A 106 -5.36 -4.32 -9.59
N ILE A 107 -6.09 -3.30 -10.05
CA ILE A 107 -5.57 -2.30 -10.97
C ILE A 107 -5.31 -1.04 -10.15
N LEU A 108 -4.07 -0.57 -10.16
CA LEU A 108 -3.70 0.72 -9.61
C LEU A 108 -3.62 1.73 -10.77
N GLU A 109 -4.34 2.83 -10.63
CA GLU A 109 -4.37 3.91 -11.61
C GLU A 109 -4.18 5.25 -10.91
N TRP A 110 -3.28 6.07 -11.44
CA TRP A 110 -3.02 7.43 -10.97
C TRP A 110 -2.80 8.37 -12.15
N GLN A 111 -3.08 9.65 -11.92
CA GLN A 111 -2.80 10.71 -12.87
C GLN A 111 -1.57 11.47 -12.38
N ASN A 112 -0.61 11.72 -13.29
CA ASN A 112 0.50 12.64 -13.06
C ASN A 112 0.04 14.09 -13.27
#